data_AF-A0A659QZ84-F1
#
_entry.id   AF-A0A659QZ84-F1
#
_cell.length_a   1.000
_cell.length_b   1.000
_cell.length_c   1.000
_cell.angle_alpha   90.00
_cell.angle_beta   90.00
_cell.angle_gamma   90.00
#
_symmetry.space_group_name_H-M   'P 1'
#
loop_
_entity.id
_entity.type
_entity.pdbx_description
1 polymer ?
#
loop_
_entity_poly.entity_id
_entity_poly.type
_entity_poly.pdbx_seq_one_letter_code
_entity_poly.pdbx_strand_id
1 'polypeptide(L)'
;EKIAEGVFTFSPQQGALPADNLQVFANELAQNKDGARNVGVVIFSAQSNATRFNVLDVNGMSKAIYSLPDSNYSNSQWTFYARMQKIVSMEDVSSGLVTARVLVNISYQ
;
A
#
# COMPACT_ATOMS: atom_id res chain seq x y z
N GLU A 1 -22.07 2.80 20.76
CA GLU A 1 -21.10 1.74 20.41
C GLU A 1 -19.71 2.24 20.70
N LYS A 2 -18.78 1.33 21.01
CA LYS A 2 -17.39 1.66 21.34
C LYS A 2 -16.53 1.26 20.16
N ILE A 3 -15.86 2.25 19.56
CA ILE A 3 -14.90 2.00 18.47
C ILE A 3 -13.69 1.29 19.08
N ALA A 4 -13.35 0.13 18.54
CA ALA A 4 -12.27 -0.75 18.98
C ALA A 4 -11.18 -0.90 17.92
N GLU A 5 -11.47 -0.68 16.64
CA GLU A 5 -10.52 -0.91 15.54
C GLU A 5 -10.58 0.18 14.46
N GLY A 6 -9.40 0.47 13.90
CA GLY A 6 -9.24 1.22 12.66
C GLY A 6 -8.81 0.28 11.54
N VAL A 7 -9.66 0.10 10.54
CA VAL A 7 -9.37 -0.68 9.34
C VAL A 7 -8.96 0.27 8.23
N PHE A 8 -7.69 0.22 7.85
CA PHE A 8 -7.19 0.98 6.72
C PHE A 8 -7.40 0.19 5.44
N THR A 9 -7.82 0.83 4.36
CA THR A 9 -7.82 0.24 3.02
C THR A 9 -6.95 1.05 2.10
N PHE A 10 -6.22 0.36 1.22
CA PHE A 10 -5.29 0.94 0.27
C PHE A 10 -5.71 0.50 -1.12
N SER A 11 -5.97 1.47 -2.00
CA SER A 11 -6.37 1.20 -3.37
C SER A 11 -5.66 2.14 -4.33
N PRO A 12 -5.35 1.71 -5.56
CA PRO A 12 -4.83 2.63 -6.56
C PRO A 12 -5.88 3.73 -6.80
N GLN A 13 -5.45 4.99 -6.85
CA GLN A 13 -6.36 6.11 -7.15
C GLN A 13 -6.91 5.99 -8.58
N GLN A 14 -6.14 5.41 -9.49
CA GLN A 14 -6.52 5.12 -10.87
C GLN A 14 -5.97 3.76 -11.31
N GLY A 15 -6.70 3.09 -12.20
CA GLY A 15 -6.32 1.77 -12.70
C GLY A 15 -6.59 0.64 -11.69
N ALA A 16 -5.85 -0.44 -11.82
CA ALA A 16 -5.97 -1.63 -10.98
C ALA A 16 -4.59 -2.10 -10.51
N LEU A 17 -4.57 -2.95 -9.48
CA LEU A 17 -3.38 -3.68 -9.10
C LEU A 17 -2.96 -4.62 -10.25
N PRO A 18 -1.65 -4.78 -10.52
CA PRO A 18 -1.18 -5.65 -11.58
C PRO A 18 -1.44 -7.11 -11.23
N ALA A 19 -1.95 -7.89 -12.19
CA ALA A 19 -2.37 -9.28 -11.96
C ALA A 19 -1.23 -10.18 -11.43
N ASP A 20 0.00 -9.93 -11.87
CA ASP A 20 1.19 -10.69 -11.43
C ASP A 20 1.60 -10.39 -9.99
N ASN A 21 1.18 -9.24 -9.44
CA ASN A 21 1.54 -8.86 -8.08
C ASN A 21 0.51 -7.89 -7.47
N LEU A 22 -0.52 -8.45 -6.84
CA LEU A 22 -1.58 -7.69 -6.18
C LEU A 22 -1.13 -6.93 -4.92
N GLN A 23 0.15 -7.00 -4.58
CA GLN A 23 0.74 -6.30 -3.44
C GLN A 23 1.59 -5.08 -3.84
N VAL A 24 1.61 -4.72 -5.13
CA VAL A 24 2.37 -3.59 -5.67
C VAL A 24 1.44 -2.65 -6.42
N PHE A 25 1.45 -1.37 -6.06
CA PHE A 25 0.75 -0.32 -6.81
C PHE A 25 1.56 -0.02 -8.07
N ALA A 26 0.99 -0.33 -9.25
CA ALA A 26 1.67 -0.18 -10.52
C ALA A 26 2.05 1.29 -10.80
N ASN A 27 3.14 1.50 -11.53
CA ASN A 27 3.48 2.82 -12.04
C ASN A 27 2.41 3.31 -13.02
N GLU A 28 1.72 4.39 -12.68
CA GLU A 28 0.67 5.00 -13.51
C GLU A 28 1.22 5.52 -14.85
N LEU A 29 2.53 5.77 -14.93
CA LEU A 29 3.21 6.25 -16.14
C LEU A 29 3.79 5.12 -16.99
N ALA A 30 3.61 3.84 -16.64
CA ALA A 30 4.31 2.73 -17.31
C ALA A 30 4.08 2.64 -18.83
N GLN A 31 2.96 3.19 -19.33
CA GLN A 31 2.65 3.24 -20.76
C GLN A 31 3.20 4.51 -21.46
N ASN A 32 3.62 5.52 -20.70
CA ASN A 32 4.22 6.73 -21.24
C ASN A 32 5.67 6.49 -21.66
N LYS A 33 6.19 7.35 -22.55
CA LYS A 33 7.56 7.24 -23.07
C LYS A 33 8.64 7.39 -21.98
N ASP A 34 8.35 8.16 -20.94
CA ASP A 34 9.24 8.51 -19.84
C ASP A 34 8.99 7.66 -18.57
N GLY A 35 8.00 6.77 -18.57
CA GLY A 35 7.68 5.92 -17.43
C GLY A 35 8.52 4.65 -17.37
N ALA A 36 8.97 4.30 -16.16
CA ALA A 36 9.60 3.01 -15.91
C ALA A 36 8.57 1.87 -16.01
N ARG A 37 8.99 0.75 -16.60
CA ARG A 37 8.18 -0.47 -16.77
C ARG A 37 8.59 -1.54 -15.76
N ASN A 38 7.66 -2.44 -15.46
CA ASN A 38 7.83 -3.57 -14.54
C ASN A 38 8.25 -3.17 -13.11
N VAL A 39 7.95 -1.94 -12.69
CA VAL A 39 8.20 -1.45 -11.33
C VAL A 39 6.99 -0.66 -10.85
N GLY A 40 6.72 -0.77 -9.56
CA GLY A 40 5.70 0.01 -8.87
C GLY A 40 6.14 0.35 -7.46
N VAL A 41 5.19 0.77 -6.64
CA VAL A 41 5.40 1.10 -5.23
C VAL A 41 4.72 0.05 -4.36
N VAL A 42 5.43 -0.45 -3.37
CA VAL A 42 4.88 -1.30 -2.31
C VAL A 42 4.82 -0.52 -1.01
N ILE A 43 3.77 -0.74 -0.21
CA ILE A 43 3.56 -0.09 1.08
C ILE A 43 3.55 -1.14 2.18
N PHE A 44 4.29 -0.88 3.25
CA PHE A 44 4.36 -1.71 4.44
C PHE A 44 3.91 -0.94 5.67
N SER A 45 3.39 -1.65 6.67
CA SER A 45 3.28 -1.12 8.03
C SER A 45 4.66 -0.79 8.59
N ALA A 46 4.74 0.19 9.49
CA ALA A 46 6.00 0.58 10.11
C ALA A 46 5.81 1.07 11.55
N GLN A 47 4.86 0.48 12.29
CA GLN A 47 4.66 0.83 13.70
C GLN A 47 5.89 0.46 14.52
N SER A 48 6.23 1.30 15.50
CA SER A 48 7.35 1.04 16.41
C SER A 48 7.12 -0.27 17.17
N ASN A 49 8.16 -1.09 17.32
CA ASN A 49 8.14 -2.37 18.03
C ASN A 49 7.13 -3.42 17.48
N ALA A 50 6.63 -3.25 16.26
CA ALA A 50 5.78 -4.23 15.59
C ALA A 50 6.46 -4.85 14.38
N THR A 51 6.12 -6.11 14.07
CA THR A 51 6.59 -6.77 12.86
C THR A 51 6.04 -6.05 11.62
N ARG A 52 6.94 -5.67 10.71
CA ARG A 52 6.59 -5.06 9.43
C ARG A 52 5.86 -6.06 8.54
N PHE A 53 4.75 -5.65 7.94
CA PHE A 53 4.00 -6.45 6.98
C PHE A 53 3.53 -5.60 5.79
N ASN A 54 3.30 -6.23 4.63
CA ASN A 54 2.72 -5.55 3.47
C ASN A 54 1.27 -5.17 3.79
N VAL A 55 0.87 -3.94 3.51
CA VAL A 55 -0.50 -3.46 3.81
C VAL A 55 -1.57 -4.20 3.02
N LEU A 56 -1.21 -4.83 1.89
CA LEU A 56 -2.05 -5.74 1.13
C LEU A 56 -1.64 -7.20 1.36
N ASP A 57 -2.60 -8.11 1.36
CA ASP A 57 -2.37 -9.55 1.25
C ASP A 57 -2.12 -9.97 -0.20
N VAL A 58 -1.86 -11.26 -0.42
CA VAL A 58 -1.58 -11.81 -1.76
C VAL A 58 -2.76 -11.72 -2.73
N ASN A 59 -3.97 -11.45 -2.23
CA ASN A 59 -5.18 -11.24 -3.00
C ASN A 59 -5.49 -9.75 -3.24
N GLY A 60 -4.62 -8.84 -2.77
CA GLY A 60 -4.82 -7.39 -2.88
C GLY A 60 -5.80 -6.82 -1.86
N MET A 61 -6.15 -7.59 -0.82
CA MET A 61 -7.03 -7.14 0.26
C MET A 61 -6.21 -6.53 1.40
N SER A 62 -6.76 -5.53 2.10
CA SER A 62 -6.01 -4.88 3.18
C SER A 62 -5.79 -5.80 4.38
N LYS A 63 -4.58 -5.68 4.96
CA LYS A 63 -4.18 -6.30 6.23
C LYS A 63 -3.98 -5.28 7.36
N ALA A 64 -4.11 -4.00 7.06
CA ALA A 64 -3.78 -2.93 7.99
C ALA A 64 -4.94 -2.65 8.95
N ILE A 65 -5.09 -3.53 9.94
CA ILE A 65 -6.07 -3.43 11.02
C ILE A 65 -5.32 -3.13 12.31
N TYR A 66 -5.77 -2.13 13.05
CA TYR A 66 -5.13 -1.70 14.29
C TYR A 66 -6.16 -1.49 15.40
N SER A 67 -5.90 -2.06 16.57
CA SER A 67 -6.71 -1.81 17.75
C SER A 67 -6.53 -0.38 18.23
N LEU A 68 -7.64 0.25 18.60
CA LEU A 68 -7.70 1.59 19.17
C LEU A 68 -7.84 1.45 20.69
N PRO A 69 -6.91 2.00 21.49
CA PRO A 69 -7.04 1.93 22.93
C PRO A 69 -8.23 2.78 23.41
N ASP A 70 -9.05 2.19 24.27
CA ASP A 70 -10.32 2.68 24.81
C ASP A 70 -10.32 4.11 25.37
N SER A 71 -9.15 4.65 25.71
CA SER A 71 -8.98 5.90 26.42
C SER A 71 -8.47 7.05 25.56
N ASN A 72 -8.10 6.83 24.30
CA ASN A 72 -7.51 7.88 23.47
C ASN A 72 -7.81 7.71 21.97
N TYR A 73 -8.96 8.26 21.56
CA TYR A 73 -9.29 8.49 20.14
C TYR A 73 -8.57 9.71 19.55
N SER A 74 -7.88 10.50 20.39
CA SER A 74 -7.09 11.66 19.98
C SER A 74 -5.62 11.28 19.87
N ASN A 75 -4.98 11.65 18.76
CA ASN A 75 -3.55 11.47 18.47
C ASN A 75 -3.07 10.04 18.18
N SER A 76 -3.96 9.13 17.73
CA SER A 76 -3.51 7.86 17.15
C SER A 76 -2.70 8.14 15.88
N GLN A 77 -1.49 7.60 15.82
CA GLN A 77 -0.60 7.74 14.66
C GLN A 77 -0.26 6.35 14.12
N TRP A 78 -0.37 6.21 12.80
CA TRP A 78 0.03 5.00 12.09
C TRP A 78 1.11 5.34 11.08
N THR A 79 2.26 4.68 11.22
CA THR A 79 3.39 4.88 10.31
C THR A 79 3.40 3.82 9.23
N PHE A 80 3.61 4.24 7.99
CA PHE A 80 3.76 3.38 6.82
C PHE A 80 5.08 3.68 6.13
N TYR A 81 5.64 2.67 5.47
CA TYR A 81 6.87 2.75 4.72
C TYR A 81 6.63 2.32 3.28
N ALA A 82 7.03 3.15 2.31
CA ALA A 82 6.92 2.85 0.90
C ALA A 82 8.31 2.67 0.26
N ARG A 83 8.41 1.78 -0.72
CA ARG A 83 9.59 1.64 -1.59
C ARG A 83 9.20 1.15 -2.97
N MET A 84 10.11 1.25 -3.93
CA MET A 84 9.93 0.62 -5.23
C MET A 84 10.00 -0.92 -5.12
N GLN A 85 9.25 -1.61 -5.98
CA GLN A 85 9.29 -3.06 -6.12
C GLN A 85 9.02 -3.49 -7.56
N LYS A 86 9.79 -4.47 -8.03
CA LYS A 86 9.56 -5.16 -9.30
C LYS A 86 8.21 -5.90 -9.26
N ILE A 87 7.46 -5.86 -10.37
CA ILE A 87 6.12 -6.48 -10.46
C ILE A 87 6.25 -7.95 -10.89
N VAL A 88 6.70 -8.17 -12.12
CA VAL A 88 6.96 -9.48 -12.72
C VAL A 88 8.41 -9.87 -12.46
N SER A 89 8.61 -10.91 -11.64
CA SER A 89 9.96 -11.28 -11.15
C SER A 89 10.94 -11.63 -12.28
N MET A 90 10.46 -12.21 -13.37
CA MET A 90 11.29 -12.68 -14.49
C MET A 90 11.61 -11.61 -15.54
N GLU A 91 10.98 -10.44 -15.45
CA GLU A 91 11.21 -9.34 -16.39
C GLU A 91 12.17 -8.29 -15.82
N ASP A 92 12.84 -7.55 -16.69
CA ASP A 92 13.69 -6.44 -16.31
C ASP A 92 12.88 -5.17 -15.99
N VAL A 93 13.43 -4.31 -15.13
CA VAL A 93 12.89 -2.98 -14.87
C VAL A 93 13.50 -2.01 -15.87
N SER A 94 12.68 -1.26 -16.60
CA SER A 94 13.20 -0.20 -17.47
C SER A 94 13.50 1.07 -16.67
N SER A 95 14.38 1.93 -17.18
CA SER A 95 14.56 3.27 -16.63
C SER A 95 13.33 4.14 -16.91
N GLY A 96 13.11 5.15 -16.05
CA GLY A 96 12.03 6.12 -16.20
C GLY A 96 11.46 6.59 -14.85
N LEU A 97 10.44 7.42 -14.93
CA LEU A 97 9.70 7.93 -13.79
C LEU A 97 8.78 6.85 -13.19
N VAL A 98 8.67 6.85 -11.86
CA VAL A 98 7.75 5.99 -11.11
C VAL A 98 6.80 6.89 -10.33
N THR A 99 5.51 6.81 -10.65
CA THR A 99 4.44 7.50 -9.93
C THR A 99 3.35 6.50 -9.59
N ALA A 100 2.98 6.44 -8.31
CA ALA A 100 1.83 5.69 -7.84
C ALA A 100 1.04 6.58 -6.89
N ARG A 101 -0.24 6.81 -7.19
CA ARG A 101 -1.17 7.46 -6.29
C ARG A 101 -2.04 6.41 -5.62
N VAL A 102 -2.04 6.41 -4.29
CA VAL A 102 -2.76 5.43 -3.47
C VAL A 102 -3.79 6.17 -2.62
N LEU A 103 -5.05 5.79 -2.78
CA LEU A 103 -6.13 6.23 -1.90
C LEU A 103 -6.08 5.40 -0.62
N VAL A 104 -6.00 6.09 0.52
CA VAL A 104 -6.03 5.50 1.85
C VAL A 104 -7.33 5.89 2.53
N ASN A 105 -8.20 4.92 2.79
CA ASN A 105 -9.39 5.14 3.60
C ASN A 105 -9.20 4.49 4.98
N ILE A 106 -9.90 5.03 5.98
CA ILE A 106 -10.03 4.40 7.29
C ILE A 106 -11.51 4.23 7.60
N SER A 107 -11.90 3.02 8.02
CA SER A 107 -13.19 2.76 8.65
C SER A 107 -12.97 2.42 10.12
N TYR A 108 -13.82 2.99 10.98
CA TYR A 108 -13.82 2.75 12.41
C TYR A 108 -14.95 1.79 12.74
N GLN A 109 -14.62 0.75 13.51
CA GLN A 109 -15.56 -0.28 13.96
C GLN A 109 -15.46 -0.43 15.48
#